data_AF-A0A9Q0Q768-F1
#
_entry.id   AF-A0A9Q0Q768-F1
#
_cell.length_a   1.000
_cell.length_b   1.000
_cell.length_c   1.000
_cell.angle_alpha   90.00
_cell.angle_beta   90.00
_cell.angle_gamma   90.00
#
_symmetry.space_group_name_H-M   'P 1'
#
loop_
_entity.id
_entity.type
_entity.pdbx_description
1 polymer ?
#
loop_
_entity_poly.entity_id
_entity_poly.type
_entity_poly.pdbx_seq_one_letter_code
_entity_poly.pdbx_strand_id
1 'polypeptide(L)'
;MRVENVDNPYKNQPNFNTRFKLTLNKLYVWKLIEYERVVMLDADNLFLRRSDELFQCGQFCAVFINPCIFHTGLFVLQPSMEVFKDMLHQLEIGQENPDGADQGFISGYFPDLLDMPMFHPPLNGSTVNGSYRLPLGYQMDATYFYLRLKWNVPCGPNSVITFPGASWLKPWYWWAWPVLPLGIQWHEQRRQSLGYEAETPMALIQCIVYLGIVAVTRLARPNISKICYRRTEKNVSVIQSGLKMLALWSILAAYILPSIVIPLTIHPLLGWGLYLLGSFALCSIAINAFMLPMLPVLTPCLGIFGVLLVMAFPSYPNGIIRCLAIFGYAFCAAPVLWVSLVKIMASLQSSLERENFFPRLGESSPPSGFNKLY
;
A
#
# COMPACT_ATOMS: atom_id res chain seq x y z
N MET A 1 -14.36 16.88 -22.28
CA MET A 1 -14.63 18.19 -21.66
C MET A 1 -13.73 18.34 -20.44
N ARG A 2 -13.18 19.54 -20.19
CA ARG A 2 -12.52 19.87 -18.92
C ARG A 2 -13.46 20.83 -18.21
N VAL A 3 -13.81 20.53 -16.96
CA VAL A 3 -14.65 21.39 -16.12
C VAL A 3 -13.78 22.06 -15.06
N GLU A 4 -14.22 23.22 -14.59
CA GLU A 4 -13.60 23.86 -13.42
C GLU A 4 -13.91 23.04 -12.16
N ASN A 5 -13.06 23.16 -11.13
CA ASN A 5 -13.33 22.46 -9.87
C ASN A 5 -14.38 23.23 -9.08
N VAL A 6 -15.30 22.52 -8.45
CA VAL A 6 -16.21 23.09 -7.44
C VAL A 6 -15.37 23.49 -6.22
N ASP A 7 -15.47 24.75 -5.78
CA ASP A 7 -14.83 25.17 -4.54
C ASP A 7 -15.54 24.50 -3.36
N ASN A 8 -14.77 23.89 -2.45
CA ASN A 8 -15.34 23.27 -1.27
C ASN A 8 -15.48 24.31 -0.15
N PRO A 9 -16.71 24.78 0.19
CA PRO A 9 -16.90 25.82 1.20
C PRO A 9 -16.53 25.33 2.61
N TYR A 10 -16.46 24.01 2.83
CA TYR A 10 -16.18 23.38 4.11
C TYR A 10 -14.68 23.24 4.41
N LYS A 11 -13.79 23.67 3.50
CA LYS A 11 -12.33 23.53 3.62
C LYS A 11 -11.71 24.14 4.89
N ASN A 12 -12.42 25.06 5.55
CA ASN A 12 -11.99 25.75 6.77
C ASN A 12 -12.61 25.18 8.06
N GLN A 13 -13.40 24.10 7.98
CA GLN A 13 -13.94 23.46 9.18
C GLN A 13 -12.82 22.87 10.06
N PRO A 14 -12.97 22.85 11.40
CA PRO A 14 -11.90 22.49 12.34
C PRO A 14 -11.36 21.06 12.20
N ASN A 15 -12.08 20.15 11.53
CA ASN A 15 -11.66 18.76 11.28
C ASN A 15 -11.63 18.41 9.78
N PHE A 16 -11.48 19.41 8.91
CA PHE A 16 -11.47 19.18 7.47
C PHE A 16 -10.27 18.35 7.03
N ASN A 17 -10.52 17.24 6.32
CA ASN A 17 -9.46 16.45 5.72
C ASN A 17 -9.15 16.99 4.31
N THR A 18 -7.90 17.38 4.07
CA THR A 18 -7.46 17.93 2.77
C THR A 18 -7.76 17.00 1.59
N ARG A 19 -7.87 15.68 1.81
CA ARG A 19 -8.27 14.72 0.76
C ARG A 19 -9.66 15.01 0.18
N PHE A 20 -10.53 15.69 0.93
CA PHE A 20 -11.90 16.04 0.52
C PHE A 20 -11.98 17.36 -0.25
N LYS A 21 -10.85 18.00 -0.56
CA LYS A 21 -10.83 19.28 -1.28
C LYS A 21 -11.59 19.24 -2.61
N LEU A 22 -11.58 18.11 -3.31
CA LEU A 22 -12.15 17.97 -4.65
C LEU A 22 -13.33 16.98 -4.73
N THR A 23 -13.82 16.47 -3.61
CA THR A 23 -14.89 15.46 -3.62
C THR A 23 -16.20 15.99 -4.18
N LEU A 24 -16.50 17.27 -3.99
CA LEU A 24 -17.71 17.92 -4.54
C LEU A 24 -17.71 18.02 -6.07
N ASN A 25 -16.60 17.75 -6.76
CA ASN A 25 -16.62 17.58 -8.22
C ASN A 25 -17.51 16.39 -8.64
N LYS A 26 -17.79 15.45 -7.73
CA LYS A 26 -18.74 14.36 -7.95
C LYS A 26 -20.13 14.88 -8.36
N LEU A 27 -20.52 16.09 -7.94
CA LEU A 27 -21.81 16.70 -8.28
C LEU A 27 -21.99 16.95 -9.79
N TYR A 28 -20.90 17.06 -10.56
CA TYR A 28 -20.98 17.20 -12.01
C TYR A 28 -21.67 16.02 -12.71
N VAL A 29 -21.83 14.88 -12.05
CA VAL A 29 -22.57 13.74 -12.63
C VAL A 29 -24.03 14.10 -12.95
N TRP A 30 -24.65 15.04 -12.22
CA TRP A 30 -26.00 15.52 -12.54
C TRP A 30 -26.06 16.44 -13.76
N LYS A 31 -24.92 16.98 -14.22
CA LYS A 31 -24.82 17.81 -15.42
C LYS A 31 -24.85 16.99 -16.72
N LEU A 32 -24.70 15.67 -16.64
CA LEU A 32 -24.62 14.74 -17.77
C LEU A 32 -25.98 14.49 -18.44
N ILE A 33 -26.71 15.56 -18.76
CA ILE A 33 -28.10 15.55 -19.28
C ILE A 33 -28.24 14.91 -20.67
N GLU A 34 -27.15 14.61 -21.35
CA GLU A 34 -27.15 13.81 -22.57
C GLU A 34 -27.44 12.32 -22.33
N TYR A 35 -27.36 11.86 -21.07
CA TYR A 35 -27.71 10.50 -20.68
C TYR A 35 -29.05 10.48 -19.93
N GLU A 36 -29.89 9.49 -20.25
CA GLU A 36 -31.15 9.26 -19.53
C GLU A 36 -30.89 8.79 -18.09
N ARG A 37 -29.85 7.98 -17.91
CA ARG A 37 -29.50 7.35 -16.64
C ARG A 37 -27.99 7.26 -16.49
N VAL A 38 -27.50 7.56 -15.29
CA VAL A 38 -26.09 7.39 -14.95
C VAL A 38 -25.96 6.53 -13.70
N VAL A 39 -25.10 5.52 -13.75
CA VAL A 39 -24.63 4.77 -12.58
C VAL A 39 -23.26 5.33 -12.22
N MET A 40 -23.21 6.12 -11.16
CA MET A 40 -21.96 6.67 -10.63
C MET A 40 -21.26 5.61 -9.79
N LEU A 41 -19.95 5.48 -9.96
CA LEU A 41 -19.11 4.55 -9.23
C LEU A 41 -17.81 5.22 -8.81
N ASP A 42 -17.46 5.11 -7.53
CA ASP A 42 -16.13 5.53 -7.07
C ASP A 42 -15.04 4.61 -7.64
N ALA A 43 -13.87 5.19 -7.92
CA ALA A 43 -12.75 4.50 -8.56
C ALA A 43 -12.17 3.33 -7.76
N ASP A 44 -12.60 3.15 -6.51
CA ASP A 44 -12.24 2.05 -5.61
C ASP A 44 -13.38 1.05 -5.42
N ASN A 45 -14.23 0.87 -6.44
CA ASN A 45 -15.22 -0.20 -6.50
C ASN A 45 -14.89 -1.23 -7.58
N LEU A 46 -15.37 -2.46 -7.40
CA LEU A 46 -15.16 -3.57 -8.32
C LEU A 46 -16.47 -4.32 -8.58
N PHE A 47 -16.91 -4.36 -9.83
CA PHE A 47 -17.99 -5.25 -10.26
C PHE A 47 -17.51 -6.71 -10.31
N LEU A 48 -18.22 -7.60 -9.62
CA LEU A 48 -18.02 -9.05 -9.66
C LEU A 48 -18.86 -9.73 -10.74
N ARG A 49 -19.98 -9.10 -11.11
CA ARG A 49 -20.89 -9.54 -12.16
C ARG A 49 -21.52 -8.33 -12.84
N ARG A 50 -22.08 -8.55 -14.03
CA ARG A 50 -22.89 -7.56 -14.75
C ARG A 50 -24.07 -7.11 -13.87
N SER A 51 -24.31 -5.80 -13.81
CA SER A 51 -25.36 -5.17 -12.97
C SER A 51 -26.19 -4.16 -13.78
N ASP A 52 -26.51 -4.51 -15.03
CA ASP A 52 -27.19 -3.62 -15.97
C ASP A 52 -28.60 -3.24 -15.51
N GLU A 53 -29.20 -4.06 -14.65
CA GLU A 53 -30.49 -3.78 -14.01
C GLU A 53 -30.49 -2.51 -13.16
N LEU A 54 -29.32 -2.00 -12.74
CA LEU A 54 -29.21 -0.69 -12.06
C LEU A 54 -29.70 0.46 -12.94
N PHE A 55 -29.59 0.35 -14.27
CA PHE A 55 -30.08 1.37 -15.20
C PHE A 55 -31.62 1.45 -15.25
N GLN A 56 -32.32 0.46 -14.68
CA GLN A 56 -33.78 0.47 -14.58
C GLN A 56 -34.27 1.28 -13.38
N CYS A 57 -33.38 1.70 -12.47
CA CYS A 57 -33.76 2.49 -11.30
C CYS A 57 -34.16 3.93 -11.68
N GLY A 58 -35.04 4.54 -10.88
CA GLY A 58 -35.59 5.87 -11.14
C GLY A 58 -34.64 7.01 -10.74
N GLN A 59 -35.18 8.14 -10.26
CA GLN A 59 -34.47 9.42 -10.20
C GLN A 59 -33.20 9.41 -9.35
N PHE A 60 -33.21 8.71 -8.21
CA PHE A 60 -32.03 8.56 -7.36
C PHE A 60 -32.09 7.26 -6.57
N CYS A 61 -31.04 6.44 -6.66
CA CYS A 61 -30.97 5.17 -5.95
C CYS A 61 -29.59 4.91 -5.38
N ALA A 62 -29.49 4.56 -4.10
CA ALA A 62 -28.20 4.32 -3.45
C ALA A 62 -28.31 3.18 -2.43
N VAL A 63 -27.16 2.59 -2.08
CA VAL A 63 -27.06 1.53 -1.07
C VAL A 63 -26.84 2.13 0.31
N PHE A 64 -27.49 1.59 1.33
CA PHE A 64 -27.32 2.01 2.73
C PHE A 64 -26.11 1.34 3.39
N ILE A 65 -25.16 2.14 3.93
CA ILE A 65 -23.99 1.65 4.71
C ILE A 65 -24.44 1.22 6.10
N ASN A 66 -25.36 1.98 6.66
CA ASN A 66 -25.98 1.73 7.95
C ASN A 66 -27.47 2.08 7.83
N PRO A 67 -28.29 1.80 8.86
CA PRO A 67 -29.73 2.01 8.78
C PRO A 67 -30.17 3.45 8.44
N CYS A 68 -29.32 4.46 8.59
CA CYS A 68 -29.68 5.87 8.43
C CYS A 68 -28.98 6.56 7.26
N ILE A 69 -27.83 6.06 6.80
CA ILE A 69 -26.95 6.76 5.85
C ILE A 69 -26.67 5.89 4.64
N PHE A 70 -26.95 6.40 3.45
CA PHE A 70 -26.57 5.80 2.18
C PHE A 70 -25.14 6.15 1.77
N HIS A 71 -24.48 5.27 1.03
CA HIS A 71 -23.13 5.48 0.54
C HIS A 71 -23.15 6.22 -0.79
N THR A 72 -22.27 7.21 -0.97
CA THR A 72 -22.09 7.91 -2.26
C THR A 72 -21.08 7.23 -3.18
N GLY A 73 -20.76 5.95 -2.92
CA GLY A 73 -19.72 5.22 -3.64
C GLY A 73 -20.27 4.44 -4.83
N LEU A 74 -21.53 4.05 -4.77
CA LEU A 74 -22.33 3.67 -5.92
C LEU A 74 -23.73 4.27 -5.75
N PHE A 75 -24.17 5.00 -6.76
CA PHE A 75 -25.57 5.45 -6.84
C PHE A 75 -25.99 5.60 -8.29
N VAL A 76 -27.28 5.40 -8.52
CA VAL A 76 -27.95 5.63 -9.80
C VAL A 76 -28.65 6.98 -9.72
N LEU A 77 -28.61 7.75 -10.81
CA LEU A 77 -29.35 9.01 -10.89
C LEU A 77 -29.89 9.27 -12.29
N GLN A 78 -30.95 10.07 -12.34
CA GLN A 78 -31.38 10.79 -13.54
C GLN A 78 -30.68 12.15 -13.59
N PRO A 79 -29.80 12.41 -14.58
CA PRO A 79 -29.16 13.71 -14.71
C PRO A 79 -30.19 14.84 -14.83
N SER A 80 -29.96 15.95 -14.15
CA SER A 80 -30.84 17.12 -14.17
C SER A 80 -30.05 18.39 -13.90
N MET A 81 -30.13 19.34 -14.83
CA MET A 81 -29.53 20.67 -14.65
C MET A 81 -30.19 21.46 -13.52
N GLU A 82 -31.47 21.20 -13.22
CA GLU A 82 -32.18 21.85 -12.12
C GLU A 82 -31.60 21.38 -10.79
N VAL A 83 -31.49 20.06 -10.58
CA VAL A 83 -30.90 19.47 -9.37
C VAL A 83 -29.43 19.88 -9.22
N PHE A 84 -28.65 19.89 -10.31
CA PHE A 84 -27.26 20.33 -10.27
C PHE A 84 -27.11 21.78 -9.81
N LYS A 85 -27.90 22.70 -10.38
CA LYS A 85 -27.86 24.13 -10.01
C LYS A 85 -28.33 24.35 -8.57
N ASP A 86 -29.36 23.63 -8.15
CA ASP A 86 -29.86 23.71 -6.78
C ASP A 86 -28.81 23.21 -5.77
N MET A 87 -28.15 22.08 -6.03
CA MET A 87 -27.03 21.61 -5.19
C MET A 87 -25.89 22.64 -5.08
N LEU A 88 -25.51 23.31 -6.18
CA LEU A 88 -24.51 24.37 -6.11
C LEU A 88 -25.01 25.57 -5.27
N HIS A 89 -26.28 25.94 -5.42
CA HIS A 89 -26.88 26.99 -4.61
C HIS A 89 -26.89 26.63 -3.11
N GLN A 90 -27.22 25.38 -2.76
CA GLN A 90 -27.18 24.90 -1.38
C GLN A 90 -25.77 24.99 -0.76
N LEU A 91 -24.72 24.71 -1.55
CA LEU A 91 -23.33 24.90 -1.14
C LEU A 91 -23.02 26.39 -0.88
N GLU A 92 -23.49 27.29 -1.75
CA GLU A 92 -23.27 28.74 -1.62
C GLU A 92 -23.94 29.33 -0.37
N ILE A 93 -25.15 28.89 -0.03
CA ILE A 93 -25.87 29.36 1.16
C ILE A 93 -25.41 28.66 2.46
N GLY A 94 -24.47 27.72 2.36
CA GLY A 94 -23.84 27.08 3.51
C GLY A 94 -24.67 25.97 4.15
N GLN A 95 -25.32 25.12 3.35
CA GLN A 95 -25.96 23.90 3.86
C GLN A 95 -25.02 23.14 4.79
N GLU A 96 -25.54 22.64 5.92
CA GLU A 96 -24.73 21.88 6.86
C GLU A 96 -24.19 20.60 6.21
N ASN A 97 -22.88 20.38 6.37
CA ASN A 97 -22.21 19.18 5.89
C ASN A 97 -21.22 18.68 6.95
N PRO A 98 -21.58 17.63 7.71
CA PRO A 98 -20.78 17.15 8.83
C PRO A 98 -19.39 16.60 8.47
N ASP A 99 -19.23 16.02 7.28
CA ASP A 99 -17.94 15.44 6.84
C ASP A 99 -17.13 16.36 5.91
N GLY A 100 -17.74 17.49 5.48
CA GLY A 100 -17.15 18.43 4.54
C GLY A 100 -16.86 17.83 3.16
N ALA A 101 -17.47 16.70 2.81
CA ALA A 101 -17.23 15.94 1.58
C ALA A 101 -18.54 15.66 0.82
N ASP A 102 -18.45 14.86 -0.24
CA ASP A 102 -19.60 14.46 -1.06
C ASP A 102 -20.59 13.58 -0.30
N GLN A 103 -20.07 12.70 0.57
CA GLN A 103 -20.85 11.74 1.34
C GLN A 103 -21.87 12.44 2.25
N GLY A 104 -21.44 13.39 3.08
CA GLY A 104 -22.31 14.17 3.95
C GLY A 104 -23.23 15.10 3.17
N PHE A 105 -22.72 15.80 2.14
CA PHE A 105 -23.51 16.73 1.34
C PHE A 105 -24.66 16.04 0.59
N ILE A 106 -24.37 15.00 -0.20
CA ILE A 106 -25.39 14.30 -0.99
C ILE A 106 -26.40 13.61 -0.07
N SER A 107 -25.94 13.05 1.06
CA SER A 107 -26.84 12.47 2.07
C SER A 107 -27.80 13.51 2.65
N GLY A 108 -27.32 14.71 2.96
CA GLY A 108 -28.15 15.82 3.43
C GLY A 108 -29.07 16.41 2.37
N TYR A 109 -28.72 16.28 1.08
CA TYR A 109 -29.55 16.75 -0.04
C TYR A 109 -30.70 15.78 -0.40
N PHE A 110 -30.50 14.48 -0.20
CA PHE A 110 -31.53 13.44 -0.43
C PHE A 110 -31.96 12.72 0.85
N PRO A 111 -32.45 13.43 1.89
CA PRO A 111 -32.77 12.82 3.19
C PRO A 111 -33.91 11.79 3.08
N ASP A 112 -34.88 12.04 2.20
CA ASP A 112 -36.07 11.20 2.02
C ASP A 112 -35.75 9.80 1.48
N LEU A 113 -34.53 9.56 0.97
CA LEU A 113 -34.14 8.23 0.48
C LEU A 113 -34.26 7.16 1.56
N LEU A 114 -34.14 7.54 2.84
CA LEU A 114 -34.31 6.63 3.98
C LEU A 114 -35.68 5.93 3.98
N ASP A 115 -36.72 6.67 3.63
CA ASP A 115 -38.12 6.22 3.66
C ASP A 115 -38.58 5.59 2.33
N MET A 116 -37.71 5.60 1.31
CA MET A 116 -38.04 5.04 0.00
C MET A 116 -38.10 3.51 0.01
N PRO A 117 -38.89 2.88 -0.88
CA PRO A 117 -38.94 1.43 -0.98
C PRO A 117 -37.61 0.84 -1.49
N MET A 118 -37.40 -0.44 -1.22
CA MET A 118 -36.29 -1.20 -1.81
C MET A 118 -36.50 -1.35 -3.31
N PHE A 119 -35.42 -1.19 -4.10
CA PHE A 119 -35.45 -1.41 -5.54
C PHE A 119 -35.54 -2.90 -5.87
N HIS A 120 -36.50 -3.24 -6.70
CA HIS A 120 -36.64 -4.57 -7.31
C HIS A 120 -36.73 -4.36 -8.83
N PRO A 121 -35.77 -4.88 -9.61
CA PRO A 121 -35.72 -4.63 -11.05
C PRO A 121 -36.93 -5.28 -11.75
N PRO A 122 -37.66 -4.54 -12.61
CA PRO A 122 -38.76 -5.10 -13.38
C PRO A 122 -38.31 -6.21 -14.35
N LEU A 123 -39.06 -7.31 -14.41
CA LEU A 123 -38.73 -8.47 -15.26
C LEU A 123 -38.79 -8.15 -16.77
N ASN A 124 -39.56 -7.14 -17.15
CA ASN A 124 -39.70 -6.65 -18.52
C ASN A 124 -38.57 -5.68 -18.94
N GLY A 125 -37.66 -5.34 -18.03
CA GLY A 125 -36.57 -4.40 -18.27
C GLY A 125 -36.97 -2.93 -18.36
N SER A 126 -38.21 -2.57 -18.01
CA SER A 126 -38.63 -1.16 -18.01
C SER A 126 -38.00 -0.38 -16.85
N THR A 127 -37.81 0.91 -17.04
CA THR A 127 -37.39 1.82 -15.97
C THR A 127 -38.55 2.07 -15.00
N VAL A 128 -38.23 2.24 -13.72
CA VAL A 128 -39.19 2.67 -12.69
C VAL A 128 -39.05 4.17 -12.43
N ASN A 129 -40.15 4.81 -12.02
CA ASN A 129 -40.15 6.20 -11.58
C ASN A 129 -40.11 6.26 -10.05
N GLY A 130 -39.45 7.25 -9.47
CA GLY A 130 -39.22 7.37 -8.03
C GLY A 130 -37.77 7.17 -7.64
N SER A 131 -37.46 7.46 -6.37
CA SER A 131 -36.20 7.12 -5.73
C SER A 131 -36.32 5.78 -4.99
N TYR A 132 -35.23 5.02 -4.90
CA TYR A 132 -35.26 3.69 -4.29
C TYR A 132 -33.99 3.36 -3.52
N ARG A 133 -34.13 2.58 -2.45
CA ARG A 133 -33.00 2.01 -1.73
C ARG A 133 -32.47 0.78 -2.46
N LEU A 134 -31.18 0.74 -2.73
CA LEU A 134 -30.55 -0.41 -3.37
C LEU A 134 -30.18 -1.48 -2.31
N PRO A 135 -30.37 -2.78 -2.61
CA PRO A 135 -29.86 -3.87 -1.79
C PRO A 135 -28.34 -3.79 -1.52
N LEU A 136 -27.91 -4.23 -0.33
CA LEU A 136 -26.51 -4.19 0.09
C LEU A 136 -25.57 -4.92 -0.89
N GLY A 137 -26.07 -5.95 -1.58
CA GLY A 137 -25.33 -6.66 -2.62
C GLY A 137 -24.81 -5.77 -3.76
N TYR A 138 -25.38 -4.59 -4.01
CA TYR A 138 -24.85 -3.64 -4.99
C TYR A 138 -23.74 -2.73 -4.47
N GLN A 139 -23.39 -2.80 -3.19
CA GLN A 139 -22.24 -2.07 -2.65
C GLN A 139 -21.74 -2.72 -1.36
N MET A 140 -21.06 -3.84 -1.52
CA MET A 140 -20.54 -4.64 -0.42
C MET A 140 -19.23 -4.05 0.11
N ASP A 141 -19.25 -3.55 1.35
CA ASP A 141 -18.05 -3.03 1.99
C ASP A 141 -17.02 -4.15 2.26
N ALA A 142 -15.83 -4.03 1.68
CA ALA A 142 -14.72 -4.95 1.86
C ALA A 142 -14.32 -5.16 3.34
N THR A 143 -14.55 -4.18 4.21
CA THR A 143 -14.26 -4.29 5.65
C THR A 143 -15.09 -5.37 6.34
N TYR A 144 -16.34 -5.57 5.92
CA TYR A 144 -17.18 -6.66 6.44
C TYR A 144 -16.59 -8.04 6.10
N PHE A 145 -16.02 -8.17 4.89
CA PHE A 145 -15.30 -9.38 4.52
C PHE A 145 -14.06 -9.56 5.40
N TYR A 146 -13.24 -8.53 5.61
CA TYR A 146 -11.99 -8.68 6.36
C TYR A 146 -12.17 -9.14 7.80
N LEU A 147 -13.28 -8.77 8.45
CA LEU A 147 -13.60 -9.23 9.80
C LEU A 147 -13.96 -10.71 9.86
N ARG A 148 -14.67 -11.24 8.84
CA ARG A 148 -15.20 -12.61 8.82
C ARG A 148 -14.43 -13.57 7.91
N LEU A 149 -13.59 -13.04 7.02
CA LEU A 149 -12.93 -13.72 5.89
C LEU A 149 -13.88 -14.50 4.97
N LYS A 150 -15.16 -14.12 4.98
CA LYS A 150 -16.20 -14.66 4.11
C LYS A 150 -17.26 -13.60 3.90
N TRP A 151 -17.85 -13.60 2.70
CA TRP A 151 -19.02 -12.78 2.43
C TRP A 151 -20.22 -13.35 3.19
N ASN A 152 -20.90 -12.49 3.94
CA ASN A 152 -22.20 -12.78 4.54
C ASN A 152 -23.11 -11.59 4.26
N VAL A 153 -23.59 -11.50 3.03
CA VAL A 153 -24.43 -10.41 2.56
C VAL A 153 -25.88 -10.89 2.58
N PRO A 154 -26.75 -10.28 3.40
CA PRO A 154 -28.09 -10.78 3.67
C PRO A 154 -29.06 -10.59 2.50
N CYS A 155 -28.79 -9.66 1.58
CA CYS A 155 -29.72 -9.32 0.50
C CYS A 155 -29.02 -8.78 -0.76
N GLY A 156 -29.65 -9.02 -1.91
CA GLY A 156 -29.21 -8.50 -3.21
C GLY A 156 -28.24 -9.42 -3.97
N PRO A 157 -27.87 -9.03 -5.20
CA PRO A 157 -27.15 -9.91 -6.10
C PRO A 157 -25.63 -9.82 -5.91
N ASN A 158 -25.05 -9.75 -4.70
CA ASN A 158 -23.58 -9.68 -4.42
C ASN A 158 -22.70 -9.31 -5.63
N SER A 159 -22.80 -8.06 -6.08
CA SER A 159 -22.41 -7.60 -7.42
C SER A 159 -21.26 -6.62 -7.40
N VAL A 160 -21.14 -5.78 -6.38
CA VAL A 160 -20.10 -4.74 -6.33
C VAL A 160 -19.41 -4.78 -4.98
N ILE A 161 -18.09 -4.76 -4.97
CA ILE A 161 -17.28 -4.55 -3.77
C ILE A 161 -16.84 -3.10 -3.74
N THR A 162 -17.02 -2.41 -2.62
CA THR A 162 -16.38 -1.11 -2.34
C THR A 162 -15.16 -1.31 -1.44
N PHE A 163 -14.08 -0.57 -1.70
CA PHE A 163 -12.83 -0.63 -0.93
C PHE A 163 -12.58 0.69 -0.16
N PRO A 164 -13.40 1.07 0.84
CA PRO A 164 -13.34 2.37 1.52
C PRO A 164 -12.14 2.55 2.46
N GLY A 165 -11.24 1.58 2.53
CA GLY A 165 -10.08 1.55 3.41
C GLY A 165 -9.05 2.65 3.17
N ALA A 166 -8.01 2.65 4.01
CA ALA A 166 -6.93 3.63 3.96
C ALA A 166 -6.29 3.72 2.57
N SER A 167 -5.91 4.93 2.16
CA SER A 167 -5.39 5.21 0.82
C SER A 167 -4.13 4.42 0.45
N TRP A 168 -3.38 3.90 1.43
CA TRP A 168 -2.17 3.09 1.23
C TRP A 168 -2.45 1.57 1.26
N LEU A 169 -3.69 1.16 1.52
CA LEU A 169 -4.15 -0.24 1.49
C LEU A 169 -5.19 -0.48 0.38
N LYS A 170 -5.26 0.45 -0.58
CA LYS A 170 -6.15 0.28 -1.74
C LYS A 170 -5.74 -0.98 -2.53
N PRO A 171 -6.72 -1.65 -3.16
CA PRO A 171 -6.53 -3.00 -3.67
C PRO A 171 -5.57 -3.10 -4.87
N TRP A 172 -5.24 -1.99 -5.51
CA TRP A 172 -4.28 -1.93 -6.61
C TRP A 172 -2.82 -1.95 -6.16
N TYR A 173 -2.52 -1.76 -4.88
CA TYR A 173 -1.15 -1.86 -4.40
C TYR A 173 -0.74 -3.32 -4.24
N TRP A 174 0.41 -3.67 -4.81
CA TRP A 174 0.93 -5.04 -4.73
C TRP A 174 1.12 -5.54 -3.30
N TRP A 175 1.42 -4.65 -2.34
CA TRP A 175 1.58 -5.01 -0.92
C TRP A 175 0.25 -5.13 -0.16
N ALA A 176 -0.86 -4.65 -0.74
CA ALA A 176 -2.17 -4.73 -0.08
C ALA A 176 -2.60 -6.19 0.09
N TRP A 177 -2.25 -7.07 -0.84
CA TRP A 177 -2.30 -8.52 -0.61
C TRP A 177 -0.95 -9.00 -0.06
N PRO A 178 -0.88 -9.92 0.93
CA PRO A 178 -1.97 -10.68 1.55
C PRO A 178 -2.65 -10.02 2.77
N VAL A 179 -2.28 -8.77 3.11
CA VAL A 179 -2.84 -8.04 4.26
C VAL A 179 -4.37 -7.97 4.16
N LEU A 180 -4.88 -7.51 3.01
CA LEU A 180 -6.28 -7.42 2.64
C LEU A 180 -6.55 -8.41 1.51
N PRO A 181 -7.13 -9.59 1.81
CA PRO A 181 -7.17 -10.73 0.88
C PRO A 181 -7.97 -10.45 -0.40
N LEU A 182 -8.99 -9.59 -0.35
CA LEU A 182 -9.79 -9.21 -1.53
C LEU A 182 -8.99 -8.43 -2.58
N GLY A 183 -7.81 -7.90 -2.24
CA GLY A 183 -6.91 -7.30 -3.22
C GLY A 183 -6.55 -8.25 -4.36
N ILE A 184 -6.53 -9.57 -4.12
CA ILE A 184 -6.27 -10.54 -5.18
C ILE A 184 -7.39 -10.57 -6.24
N GLN A 185 -8.65 -10.37 -5.84
CA GLN A 185 -9.78 -10.32 -6.78
C GLN A 185 -9.69 -9.09 -7.68
N TRP A 186 -9.24 -7.96 -7.13
CA TRP A 186 -8.95 -6.75 -7.92
C TRP A 186 -7.89 -7.00 -8.98
N HIS A 187 -6.77 -7.61 -8.56
CA HIS A 187 -5.67 -7.92 -9.47
C HIS A 187 -6.01 -8.99 -10.52
N GLU A 188 -6.92 -9.91 -10.20
CA GLU A 188 -7.46 -10.89 -11.15
C GLU A 188 -8.35 -10.22 -12.20
N GLN A 189 -9.24 -9.31 -11.79
CA GLN A 189 -10.06 -8.53 -12.73
C GLN A 189 -9.20 -7.61 -13.60
N ARG A 190 -8.17 -6.97 -13.03
CA ARG A 190 -7.19 -6.19 -13.79
C ARG A 190 -6.46 -7.05 -14.82
N ARG A 191 -6.05 -8.27 -14.45
CA ARG A 191 -5.37 -9.21 -15.34
C ARG A 191 -6.20 -9.55 -16.57
N GLN A 192 -7.51 -9.71 -16.40
CA GLN A 192 -8.44 -10.07 -17.47
C GLN A 192 -8.82 -8.87 -18.37
N SER A 193 -8.80 -7.65 -17.83
CA SER A 193 -9.24 -6.44 -18.53
C SER A 193 -8.09 -5.62 -19.13
N LEU A 194 -7.18 -5.11 -18.29
CA LEU A 194 -6.10 -4.20 -18.65
C LEU A 194 -4.74 -4.89 -18.80
N GLY A 195 -4.54 -6.02 -18.13
CA GLY A 195 -3.24 -6.70 -18.07
C GLY A 195 -2.20 -5.96 -17.21
N TYR A 196 -0.93 -6.34 -17.40
CA TYR A 196 0.26 -5.77 -16.72
C TYR A 196 1.37 -5.41 -17.72
N GLU A 197 1.03 -5.17 -18.99
CA GLU A 197 2.02 -4.95 -20.05
C GLU A 197 2.87 -3.72 -19.80
N ALA A 198 2.30 -2.66 -19.22
CA ALA A 198 3.01 -1.43 -18.90
C ALA A 198 4.09 -1.63 -17.80
N GLU A 199 3.81 -2.46 -16.79
CA GLU A 199 4.72 -2.71 -15.66
C GLU A 199 5.73 -3.82 -15.93
N THR A 200 5.44 -4.73 -16.86
CA THR A 200 6.25 -5.93 -17.12
C THR A 200 7.70 -5.63 -17.52
N PRO A 201 8.00 -4.70 -18.45
CA PRO A 201 9.39 -4.38 -18.81
C PRO A 201 10.19 -3.85 -17.62
N MET A 202 9.60 -2.98 -16.79
CA MET A 202 10.24 -2.44 -15.59
C MET A 202 10.53 -3.56 -14.58
N ALA A 203 9.59 -4.46 -14.37
CA ALA A 203 9.76 -5.62 -13.50
C ALA A 203 10.91 -6.54 -13.97
N LEU A 204 11.00 -6.81 -15.28
CA LEU A 204 12.07 -7.63 -15.86
C LEU A 204 13.44 -6.96 -15.71
N ILE A 205 13.53 -5.66 -15.98
CA ILE A 205 14.76 -4.89 -15.79
C ILE A 205 15.20 -4.93 -14.32
N GLN A 206 14.27 -4.73 -13.38
CA GLN A 206 14.56 -4.82 -11.94
C GLN A 206 15.07 -6.21 -11.56
N CYS A 207 14.42 -7.28 -12.02
CA CYS A 207 14.91 -8.65 -11.83
C CYS A 207 16.35 -8.84 -12.33
N ILE A 208 16.65 -8.41 -13.57
CA ILE A 208 17.99 -8.54 -14.16
C ILE A 208 19.02 -7.75 -13.36
N VAL A 209 18.70 -6.51 -12.97
CA VAL A 209 19.59 -5.65 -12.18
C VAL A 209 19.88 -6.26 -10.83
N TYR A 210 18.86 -6.75 -10.11
CA TYR A 210 19.05 -7.39 -8.80
C TYR A 210 19.87 -8.68 -8.91
N LEU A 211 19.62 -9.52 -9.91
CA LEU A 211 20.44 -10.72 -10.16
C LEU A 211 21.89 -10.36 -10.51
N GLY A 212 22.09 -9.31 -11.32
CA GLY A 212 23.41 -8.78 -11.62
C GLY A 212 24.17 -8.29 -10.39
N ILE A 213 23.49 -7.57 -9.49
CA ILE A 213 24.05 -7.14 -8.20
C ILE A 213 24.47 -8.35 -7.36
N VAL A 214 23.63 -9.38 -7.25
CA VAL A 214 23.95 -10.61 -6.50
C VAL A 214 25.18 -11.31 -7.11
N ALA A 215 25.26 -11.41 -8.44
CA ALA A 215 26.39 -12.02 -9.12
C ALA A 215 27.70 -11.25 -8.89
N VAL A 216 27.67 -9.92 -9.09
CA VAL A 216 28.84 -9.05 -8.92
C VAL A 216 29.30 -9.05 -7.46
N THR A 217 28.39 -8.94 -6.51
CA THR A 217 28.74 -8.97 -5.08
C THR A 217 29.39 -10.29 -4.69
N ARG A 218 28.89 -11.45 -5.16
CA ARG A 218 29.53 -12.75 -4.91
C ARG A 218 30.94 -12.89 -5.50
N LEU A 219 31.22 -12.22 -6.63
CA LEU A 219 32.52 -12.27 -7.30
C LEU A 219 33.51 -11.21 -6.79
N ALA A 220 33.00 -10.11 -6.24
CA ALA A 220 33.81 -9.02 -5.72
C ALA A 220 34.58 -9.46 -4.46
N ARG A 221 35.91 -9.31 -4.48
CA ARG A 221 36.72 -9.45 -3.26
C ARG A 221 36.54 -8.22 -2.37
N PRO A 222 36.29 -8.40 -1.06
CA PRO A 222 36.04 -7.29 -0.16
C PRO A 222 37.35 -6.54 0.17
N ASN A 223 37.49 -5.31 -0.31
CA ASN A 223 38.73 -4.53 -0.18
C ASN A 223 38.53 -3.09 0.37
N ILE A 224 37.33 -2.73 0.83
CA ILE A 224 37.02 -1.35 1.28
C ILE A 224 37.73 -0.97 2.60
N SER A 225 38.06 -1.99 3.40
CA SER A 225 38.84 -1.96 4.65
C SER A 225 40.16 -1.15 4.58
N LYS A 226 40.79 -1.02 3.39
CA LYS A 226 42.08 -0.33 3.26
C LYS A 226 42.00 1.20 3.11
N ILE A 227 40.82 1.79 2.90
CA ILE A 227 40.72 3.20 2.47
C ILE A 227 40.48 4.17 3.65
N CYS A 228 39.83 3.74 4.74
CA CYS A 228 39.48 4.66 5.83
C CYS A 228 40.57 4.89 6.89
N TYR A 229 41.58 4.03 7.00
CA TYR A 229 42.53 4.08 8.13
C TYR A 229 43.88 4.73 7.87
N ARG A 230 44.05 5.47 6.76
CA ARG A 230 45.35 6.07 6.43
C ARG A 230 45.67 7.37 7.19
N ARG A 231 44.78 7.88 8.05
CA ARG A 231 45.09 9.08 8.84
C ARG A 231 44.15 9.24 10.04
N THR A 232 44.78 9.54 11.19
CA THR A 232 44.26 10.31 12.34
C THR A 232 43.97 9.50 13.62
N GLU A 233 44.92 9.53 14.55
CA GLU A 233 44.89 8.86 15.86
C GLU A 233 43.92 9.48 16.89
N LYS A 234 43.32 10.65 16.63
CA LYS A 234 42.59 11.41 17.67
C LYS A 234 41.06 11.27 17.68
N ASN A 235 40.42 10.68 16.66
CA ASN A 235 38.94 10.60 16.55
C ASN A 235 38.40 9.18 16.31
N VAL A 236 39.15 8.15 16.72
CA VAL A 236 38.84 6.73 16.42
C VAL A 236 37.44 6.31 16.86
N SER A 237 37.00 6.71 18.06
CA SER A 237 35.67 6.34 18.58
C SER A 237 34.50 6.96 17.81
N VAL A 238 34.66 8.20 17.33
CA VAL A 238 33.66 8.93 16.53
C VAL A 238 33.56 8.31 15.14
N ILE A 239 34.70 8.00 14.51
CA ILE A 239 34.75 7.33 13.20
C ILE A 239 34.14 5.93 13.30
N GLN A 240 34.46 5.18 14.35
CA GLN A 240 33.91 3.85 14.60
C GLN A 240 32.39 3.87 14.78
N SER A 241 31.87 4.84 15.54
CA SER A 241 30.43 5.03 15.71
C SER A 241 29.75 5.44 14.41
N GLY A 242 30.38 6.30 13.62
CA GLY A 242 29.91 6.69 12.29
C GLY A 242 29.80 5.51 11.32
N LEU A 243 30.81 4.65 11.28
CA LEU A 243 30.81 3.43 10.43
C LEU A 243 29.71 2.44 10.84
N LYS A 244 29.48 2.25 12.15
CA LYS A 244 28.36 1.42 12.64
C LYS A 244 27.01 1.96 12.19
N MET A 245 26.80 3.27 12.34
CA MET A 245 25.56 3.91 11.91
C MET A 245 25.39 3.79 10.39
N LEU A 246 26.45 4.01 9.62
CA LEU A 246 26.42 3.87 8.16
C LEU A 246 26.05 2.44 7.74
N ALA A 247 26.60 1.42 8.39
CA ALA A 247 26.26 0.03 8.12
C ALA A 247 24.78 -0.28 8.43
N LEU A 248 24.28 0.19 9.58
CA LEU A 248 22.86 0.02 9.95
C LEU A 248 21.92 0.74 8.97
N TRP A 249 22.23 1.99 8.60
CA TRP A 249 21.47 2.74 7.60
C TRP A 249 21.51 2.08 6.22
N SER A 250 22.64 1.48 5.84
CA SER A 250 22.76 0.74 4.57
C SER A 250 21.87 -0.50 4.56
N ILE A 251 21.81 -1.25 5.67
CA ILE A 251 20.91 -2.40 5.81
C ILE A 251 19.45 -1.93 5.78
N LEU A 252 19.11 -0.87 6.52
CA LEU A 252 17.75 -0.33 6.53
C LEU A 252 17.31 0.14 5.13
N ALA A 253 18.19 0.87 4.43
CA ALA A 253 17.95 1.31 3.06
C ALA A 253 17.74 0.12 2.10
N ALA A 254 18.47 -0.99 2.28
CA ALA A 254 18.30 -2.20 1.48
C ALA A 254 16.88 -2.82 1.60
N TYR A 255 16.22 -2.66 2.76
CA TYR A 255 14.85 -3.12 2.97
C TYR A 255 13.77 -2.11 2.56
N ILE A 256 14.09 -0.81 2.52
CA ILE A 256 13.14 0.25 2.17
C ILE A 256 13.15 0.54 0.66
N LEU A 257 14.32 0.59 0.02
CA LEU A 257 14.44 1.04 -1.36
C LEU A 257 13.61 0.21 -2.37
N PRO A 258 13.56 -1.14 -2.27
CA PRO A 258 12.75 -1.93 -3.20
C PRO A 258 11.27 -1.54 -3.18
N SER A 259 10.68 -1.21 -2.02
CA SER A 259 9.26 -0.85 -1.96
C SER A 259 8.91 0.48 -2.62
N ILE A 260 9.90 1.38 -2.77
CA ILE A 260 9.77 2.67 -3.46
C ILE A 260 9.90 2.50 -4.98
N VAL A 261 10.76 1.60 -5.43
CA VAL A 261 11.14 1.45 -6.84
C VAL A 261 10.20 0.49 -7.60
N ILE A 262 9.59 -0.47 -6.92
CA ILE A 262 8.65 -1.43 -7.53
C ILE A 262 7.38 -0.68 -7.98
N PRO A 263 6.91 -0.87 -9.23
CA PRO A 263 5.67 -0.27 -9.70
C PRO A 263 4.49 -0.59 -8.78
N LEU A 264 3.75 0.44 -8.37
CA LEU A 264 2.69 0.35 -7.37
C LEU A 264 1.60 -0.65 -7.75
N THR A 265 1.29 -0.75 -9.05
CA THR A 265 0.16 -1.51 -9.59
C THR A 265 0.52 -2.89 -10.11
N ILE A 266 1.75 -3.36 -9.88
CA ILE A 266 2.18 -4.69 -10.33
C ILE A 266 1.39 -5.81 -9.63
N HIS A 267 1.35 -6.99 -10.24
CA HIS A 267 0.71 -8.15 -9.61
C HIS A 267 1.35 -8.49 -8.26
N PRO A 268 0.58 -8.73 -7.17
CA PRO A 268 1.11 -8.91 -5.81
C PRO A 268 2.21 -9.97 -5.68
N LEU A 269 2.05 -11.12 -6.32
CA LEU A 269 3.07 -12.18 -6.30
C LEU A 269 4.41 -11.72 -6.90
N LEU A 270 4.34 -10.97 -7.99
CA LEU A 270 5.53 -10.43 -8.65
C LEU A 270 6.13 -9.28 -7.84
N GLY A 271 5.29 -8.42 -7.25
CA GLY A 271 5.72 -7.33 -6.36
C GLY A 271 6.46 -7.84 -5.13
N TRP A 272 5.91 -8.80 -4.39
CA TRP A 272 6.60 -9.43 -3.26
C TRP A 272 7.85 -10.19 -3.67
N GLY A 273 7.82 -10.89 -4.82
CA GLY A 273 8.99 -11.56 -5.37
C GLY A 273 10.13 -10.59 -5.66
N LEU A 274 9.83 -9.48 -6.34
CA LEU A 274 10.78 -8.38 -6.61
C LEU A 274 11.28 -7.73 -5.33
N TYR A 275 10.40 -7.52 -4.34
CA TYR A 275 10.77 -6.94 -3.06
C TYR A 275 11.80 -7.82 -2.34
N LEU A 276 11.52 -9.12 -2.21
CA LEU A 276 12.41 -10.07 -1.54
C LEU A 276 13.75 -10.20 -2.30
N LEU A 277 13.71 -10.28 -3.63
CA LEU A 277 14.90 -10.33 -4.48
C LEU A 277 15.74 -9.05 -4.36
N GLY A 278 15.09 -7.89 -4.42
CA GLY A 278 15.72 -6.57 -4.31
C GLY A 278 16.35 -6.36 -2.94
N SER A 279 15.63 -6.68 -1.86
CA SER A 279 16.18 -6.61 -0.51
C SER A 279 17.37 -7.55 -0.34
N PHE A 280 17.30 -8.78 -0.85
CA PHE A 280 18.43 -9.71 -0.84
C PHE A 280 19.64 -9.17 -1.61
N ALA A 281 19.43 -8.63 -2.82
CA ALA A 281 20.48 -8.07 -3.65
C ALA A 281 21.17 -6.87 -2.98
N LEU A 282 20.40 -5.93 -2.45
CA LEU A 282 20.94 -4.75 -1.77
C LEU A 282 21.60 -5.09 -0.43
N CYS A 283 21.04 -6.04 0.33
CA CYS A 283 21.70 -6.55 1.54
C CYS A 283 23.03 -7.21 1.20
N SER A 284 23.17 -7.89 0.06
CA SER A 284 24.43 -8.51 -0.38
C SER A 284 25.54 -7.46 -0.58
N ILE A 285 25.19 -6.24 -1.01
CA ILE A 285 26.13 -5.11 -1.06
C ILE A 285 26.60 -4.75 0.35
N ALA A 286 25.68 -4.53 1.29
CA ALA A 286 26.03 -4.18 2.66
C ALA A 286 26.84 -5.28 3.36
N ILE A 287 26.49 -6.54 3.14
CA ILE A 287 27.20 -7.71 3.65
C ILE A 287 28.66 -7.68 3.22
N ASN A 288 28.92 -7.46 1.93
CA ASN A 288 30.29 -7.46 1.41
C ASN A 288 31.06 -6.18 1.72
N ALA A 289 30.39 -5.03 1.74
CA ALA A 289 31.02 -3.75 2.04
C ALA A 289 31.53 -3.69 3.50
N PHE A 290 30.76 -4.25 4.43
CA PHE A 290 31.04 -4.20 5.87
C PHE A 290 31.48 -5.55 6.46
N MET A 291 31.71 -6.57 5.62
CA MET A 291 32.13 -7.92 6.04
C MET A 291 31.20 -8.55 7.08
N LEU A 292 29.89 -8.37 6.91
CA LEU A 292 28.90 -8.80 7.89
C LEU A 292 28.54 -10.27 7.72
N PRO A 293 28.09 -10.96 8.78
CA PRO A 293 27.54 -12.29 8.65
C PRO A 293 26.23 -12.23 7.84
N MET A 294 26.17 -13.01 6.77
CA MET A 294 25.04 -13.01 5.82
C MET A 294 23.70 -13.35 6.50
N LEU A 295 23.65 -14.41 7.30
CA LEU A 295 22.41 -14.91 7.90
C LEU A 295 21.74 -13.86 8.80
N PRO A 296 22.42 -13.23 9.79
CA PRO A 296 21.84 -12.14 10.58
C PRO A 296 21.29 -10.97 9.78
N VAL A 297 21.95 -10.56 8.69
CA VAL A 297 21.48 -9.45 7.85
C VAL A 297 20.23 -9.82 7.05
N LEU A 298 20.09 -11.10 6.67
CA LEU A 298 18.96 -11.62 5.92
C LEU A 298 17.82 -12.15 6.80
N THR A 299 17.99 -12.26 8.12
CA THR A 299 16.91 -12.68 9.04
C THR A 299 15.61 -11.89 8.85
N PRO A 300 15.62 -10.54 8.69
CA PRO A 300 14.38 -9.80 8.41
C PRO A 300 13.68 -10.24 7.13
N CYS A 301 14.42 -10.57 6.06
CA CYS A 301 13.84 -11.09 4.81
C CYS A 301 13.09 -12.42 5.04
N LEU A 302 13.68 -13.33 5.82
CA LEU A 302 13.03 -14.59 6.21
C LEU A 302 11.79 -14.35 7.10
N GLY A 303 11.88 -13.38 8.01
CA GLY A 303 10.75 -12.95 8.84
C GLY A 303 9.59 -12.38 8.02
N ILE A 304 9.90 -11.54 7.02
CA ILE A 304 8.92 -10.99 6.08
C ILE A 304 8.27 -12.10 5.27
N PHE A 305 9.07 -13.02 4.71
CA PHE A 305 8.52 -14.17 3.98
C PHE A 305 7.60 -15.03 4.86
N GLY A 306 7.99 -15.31 6.10
CA GLY A 306 7.16 -16.08 7.02
C GLY A 306 5.85 -15.36 7.39
N VAL A 307 5.86 -14.05 7.63
CA VAL A 307 4.60 -13.33 7.90
C VAL A 307 3.69 -13.28 6.66
N LEU A 308 4.25 -13.23 5.45
CA LEU A 308 3.47 -13.35 4.21
C LEU A 308 2.77 -14.71 4.11
N LEU A 309 3.46 -15.81 4.47
CA LEU A 309 2.86 -17.15 4.51
C LEU A 309 1.75 -17.24 5.56
N VAL A 310 1.98 -16.67 6.75
CA VAL A 310 0.94 -16.58 7.80
C VAL A 310 -0.26 -15.81 7.27
N MET A 311 -0.08 -14.65 6.65
CA MET A 311 -1.19 -13.85 6.14
C MET A 311 -1.95 -14.50 4.97
N ALA A 312 -1.24 -15.23 4.11
CA ALA A 312 -1.79 -15.89 2.93
C ALA A 312 -2.45 -17.24 3.24
N PHE A 313 -2.32 -17.75 4.46
CA PHE A 313 -2.89 -19.04 4.84
C PHE A 313 -4.44 -19.02 4.72
N PRO A 314 -5.04 -19.96 3.97
CA PRO A 314 -6.45 -19.85 3.58
C PRO A 314 -7.44 -20.27 4.68
N SER A 315 -7.00 -21.01 5.69
CA SER A 315 -7.91 -21.72 6.60
C SER A 315 -8.23 -20.96 7.89
N TYR A 316 -8.06 -19.64 7.92
CA TYR A 316 -8.48 -18.87 9.08
C TYR A 316 -10.01 -18.80 9.18
N PRO A 317 -10.58 -19.07 10.37
CA PRO A 317 -12.02 -19.02 10.57
C PRO A 317 -12.60 -17.60 10.49
N ASN A 318 -11.81 -16.57 10.84
CA ASN A 318 -12.18 -15.17 10.73
C ASN A 318 -10.93 -14.26 10.78
N GLY A 319 -11.13 -12.96 10.54
CA GLY A 319 -10.06 -11.97 10.49
C GLY A 319 -9.37 -11.75 11.83
N ILE A 320 -10.10 -11.88 12.94
CA ILE A 320 -9.54 -11.71 14.30
C ILE A 320 -8.51 -12.78 14.59
N ILE A 321 -8.84 -14.05 14.32
CA ILE A 321 -7.92 -15.18 14.53
C ILE A 321 -6.70 -15.07 13.60
N ARG A 322 -6.89 -14.61 12.37
CA ARG A 322 -5.77 -14.29 11.48
C ARG A 322 -4.86 -13.22 12.06
N CYS A 323 -5.41 -12.11 12.57
CA CYS A 323 -4.62 -11.07 13.24
C CYS A 323 -3.86 -11.61 14.45
N LEU A 324 -4.50 -12.42 15.29
CA LEU A 324 -3.84 -13.07 16.44
C LEU A 324 -2.69 -13.98 16.01
N ALA A 325 -2.85 -14.73 14.91
CA ALA A 325 -1.77 -15.56 14.37
C ALA A 325 -0.58 -14.72 13.87
N ILE A 326 -0.84 -13.56 13.24
CA ILE A 326 0.20 -12.61 12.84
C ILE A 326 0.94 -12.07 14.07
N PHE A 327 0.20 -11.67 15.11
CA PHE A 327 0.80 -11.24 16.38
C PHE A 327 1.63 -12.34 17.04
N GLY A 328 1.13 -13.58 17.07
CA GLY A 328 1.87 -14.73 17.57
C GLY A 328 3.15 -15.00 16.78
N TYR A 329 3.10 -14.91 15.45
CA TYR A 329 4.29 -15.02 14.61
C TYR A 329 5.30 -13.91 14.92
N ALA A 330 4.86 -12.65 15.00
CA ALA A 330 5.73 -11.52 15.30
C ALA A 330 6.38 -11.66 16.69
N PHE A 331 5.63 -12.11 17.69
CA PHE A 331 6.14 -12.40 19.04
C PHE A 331 7.23 -13.48 19.01
N CYS A 332 7.02 -14.57 18.28
CA CYS A 332 8.02 -15.64 18.14
C CYS A 332 9.25 -15.23 17.31
N ALA A 333 9.07 -14.35 16.31
CA ALA A 333 10.15 -13.87 15.45
C ALA A 333 11.02 -12.79 16.13
N ALA A 334 10.46 -12.01 17.05
CA ALA A 334 11.14 -10.88 17.68
C ALA A 334 12.46 -11.26 18.38
N PRO A 335 12.56 -12.34 19.19
CA PRO A 335 13.84 -12.77 19.77
C PRO A 335 14.89 -13.13 18.72
N VAL A 336 14.48 -13.75 17.61
CA VAL A 336 15.39 -14.15 16.52
C VAL A 336 15.94 -12.91 15.80
N LEU A 337 15.09 -11.91 15.56
CA LEU A 337 15.49 -10.62 15.00
C LEU A 337 16.43 -9.86 15.95
N TRP A 338 16.15 -9.88 17.26
CA TRP A 338 17.01 -9.26 18.27
C TRP A 338 18.40 -9.91 18.31
N VAL A 339 18.46 -11.24 18.36
CA VAL A 339 19.75 -11.99 18.31
C VAL A 339 20.52 -11.67 17.03
N SER A 340 19.82 -11.54 15.90
CA SER A 340 20.44 -11.16 14.63
C SER A 340 21.03 -9.76 14.68
N LEU A 341 20.31 -8.79 15.24
CA LEU A 341 20.81 -7.42 15.44
C LEU A 341 22.05 -7.39 16.34
N VAL A 342 22.04 -8.12 17.46
CA VAL A 342 23.19 -8.25 18.37
C VAL A 342 24.40 -8.84 17.64
N LYS A 343 24.20 -9.87 16.79
CA LYS A 343 25.29 -10.48 15.99
C LYS A 343 25.86 -9.50 14.96
N ILE A 344 25.03 -8.68 14.31
CA ILE A 344 25.49 -7.63 13.39
C ILE A 344 26.35 -6.61 14.16
N MET A 345 25.87 -6.15 15.32
CA MET A 345 26.60 -5.18 16.14
C MET A 345 27.93 -5.72 16.67
N ALA A 346 27.95 -6.97 17.11
CA ALA A 346 29.17 -7.65 17.55
C ALA A 346 30.18 -7.82 16.40
N SER A 347 29.71 -8.19 15.20
CA SER A 347 30.56 -8.32 14.02
C SER A 347 31.18 -6.99 13.60
N LEU A 348 30.39 -5.91 13.63
CA LEU A 348 30.91 -4.57 13.35
C LEU A 348 31.95 -4.15 14.37
N GLN A 349 31.72 -4.42 15.66
CA GLN A 349 32.72 -4.16 16.70
C GLN A 349 34.03 -4.93 16.47
N SER A 350 33.92 -6.24 16.22
CA SER A 350 35.05 -7.13 15.95
C SER A 350 35.85 -6.74 14.70
N SER A 351 35.18 -6.39 13.61
CA SER A 351 35.85 -5.97 12.37
C SER A 351 36.65 -4.68 12.57
N LEU A 352 36.13 -3.75 13.38
CA LEU A 352 36.78 -2.47 13.69
C LEU A 352 37.99 -2.67 14.63
N GLU A 353 37.91 -3.62 15.58
CA GLU A 353 39.02 -3.98 16.45
C GLU A 353 40.15 -4.71 15.71
N ARG A 354 39.82 -5.58 14.74
CA ARG A 354 40.80 -6.32 13.94
C ARG A 354 41.63 -5.39 13.04
N GLU A 355 41.07 -4.28 12.56
CA GLU A 355 41.81 -3.27 11.79
C GLU A 355 42.74 -2.43 12.67
N ASN A 356 42.35 -2.15 13.92
CA ASN A 356 43.21 -1.45 14.90
C ASN A 356 44.44 -2.27 15.33
N PHE A 357 44.40 -3.60 15.22
CA PHE A 357 45.53 -4.50 15.53
C PHE A 357 46.51 -4.72 14.36
N PHE A 358 46.21 -4.20 13.16
CA PHE A 358 47.09 -4.29 11.97
C PHE A 358 48.00 -3.06 11.66
N PRO A 359 48.55 -2.29 12.63
CA PRO A 359 49.73 -1.49 12.37
C PRO A 359 51.00 -2.31 12.70
N ARG A 360 51.99 -2.25 11.79
CA ARG A 360 53.36 -2.79 11.92
C ARG A 360 53.57 -4.26 11.53
N LEU A 361 53.69 -4.51 10.23
CA LEU A 361 54.50 -5.63 9.70
C LEU A 361 55.34 -5.18 8.48
N GLY A 362 55.69 -3.90 8.43
CA GLY A 362 56.43 -3.28 7.30
C GLY A 362 57.63 -2.41 7.69
N GLU A 363 57.96 -2.26 8.97
CA GLU A 363 59.13 -1.49 9.41
C GLU A 363 59.92 -2.29 10.45
N SER A 364 60.76 -3.20 9.98
CA SER A 364 61.92 -3.68 10.74
C SER A 364 63.04 -4.04 9.77
N SER A 365 63.62 -3.02 9.14
CA SER A 365 64.98 -3.11 8.62
C SER A 365 65.94 -2.96 9.82
N PRO A 366 66.86 -3.90 10.08
CA PRO A 366 67.89 -3.67 11.10
C PRO A 366 68.84 -2.57 10.60
N PRO A 367 69.36 -1.68 11.47
CA PRO A 367 70.37 -0.73 11.04
C PRO A 367 71.65 -1.48 10.67
N SER A 368 72.13 -1.22 9.46
CA SER A 368 73.43 -1.63 8.95
C SER A 368 74.55 -1.13 9.86
N GLY A 369 75.46 -2.03 10.21
CA GLY A 369 76.61 -1.73 11.05
C GLY A 369 77.49 -0.60 10.52
N PHE A 370 78.07 0.16 11.45
CA PHE A 370 79.24 0.97 11.20
C PHE A 370 80.27 0.68 12.30
N ASN A 371 81.35 0.02 11.90
CA ASN A 371 82.61 -0.13 12.63
C ASN A 371 83.30 1.24 12.81
N LYS A 372 83.87 1.47 14.01
CA LYS A 372 85.12 2.22 14.28
C LYS A 372 85.66 1.67 15.62
N LEU A 373 86.69 0.81 15.65
CA LEU A 373 88.14 1.15 15.68
C LEU A 373 88.49 2.27 16.67
N TYR A 374 88.78 1.92 17.93
CA TYR A 374 90.14 1.69 18.46
C TYR A 374 90.06 0.97 19.81
#